data_AF-A0A327LZK3-F1
#
_entry.id   AF-A0A327LZK3-F1
#
_cell.length_a   1.000
_cell.length_b   1.000
_cell.length_c   1.000
_cell.angle_alpha   90.00
_cell.angle_beta   90.00
_cell.angle_gamma   90.00
#
_symmetry.space_group_name_H-M   'P 1'
#
loop_
_entity.id
_entity.type
_entity.pdbx_description
1 polymer ?
#
loop_
_entity_poly.entity_id
_entity_poly.type
_entity_poly.pdbx_seq_one_letter_code
_entity_poly.pdbx_strand_id
1 'polypeptide(L)'
;MAGAGRVPDGGGDRRGACGAGRGAALRLRGLGLGARGGGAEAARPAGTRHAGGAVVPAALALTGARLATVSVAVAAEASAVPAVYGSGDPGDCFIIATARVRRLPVVTRDGRMLALAVSAPDYLEAVEC
;
A
#
# COMPACT_ATOMS: atom_id res chain seq x y z
N MET A 1 29.37 11.52 -38.43
CA MET A 1 29.58 10.12 -38.01
C MET A 1 28.78 9.94 -36.72
N ALA A 2 27.47 9.71 -36.80
CA ALA A 2 26.79 8.41 -36.89
C ALA A 2 26.97 7.55 -35.63
N GLY A 3 25.87 7.33 -34.90
CA GLY A 3 25.82 6.47 -33.71
C GLY A 3 24.42 6.41 -33.09
N ALA A 4 23.42 6.05 -33.89
CA ALA A 4 22.07 5.76 -33.42
C ALA A 4 22.01 4.33 -32.83
N GLY A 5 21.72 4.21 -31.54
CA GLY A 5 21.41 2.94 -30.88
C GLY A 5 19.91 2.77 -30.69
N ARG A 6 19.28 1.94 -31.53
CA ARG A 6 17.90 1.44 -31.34
C ARG A 6 17.86 0.44 -30.19
N VAL A 7 16.82 0.49 -29.39
CA VAL A 7 16.37 -0.62 -28.52
C VAL A 7 15.01 -1.09 -29.04
N PRO A 8 14.80 -2.41 -29.26
CA PRO A 8 13.57 -2.93 -29.84
C PRO A 8 12.42 -3.10 -28.83
N ASP A 9 11.20 -2.97 -29.35
CA ASP A 9 9.91 -3.23 -28.70
C ASP A 9 9.74 -4.71 -28.31
N GLY A 10 9.38 -4.95 -27.05
CA GLY A 10 9.01 -6.26 -26.52
C GLY A 10 7.53 -6.31 -26.15
N GLY A 11 6.69 -6.66 -27.12
CA GLY A 11 5.28 -6.99 -26.90
C GLY A 11 5.11 -8.32 -26.15
N GLY A 12 4.09 -8.40 -25.29
CA GLY A 12 3.74 -9.61 -24.56
C GLY A 12 2.29 -9.59 -24.08
N ASP A 13 1.40 -10.09 -24.93
CA ASP A 13 0.01 -10.46 -24.65
C ASP A 13 -0.06 -11.43 -23.45
N ARG A 14 -0.83 -11.11 -22.42
CA ARG A 14 -1.22 -12.04 -21.36
C ARG A 14 -2.75 -12.07 -21.21
N ARG A 15 -3.43 -12.60 -22.22
CA ARG A 15 -4.72 -13.28 -22.02
C ARG A 15 -4.49 -14.57 -21.21
N GLY A 16 -4.84 -14.52 -19.92
CA GLY A 16 -4.90 -15.67 -19.03
C GLY A 16 -6.31 -15.84 -18.49
N ALA A 17 -7.08 -16.73 -19.12
CA ALA A 17 -8.35 -17.21 -18.65
C ALA A 17 -8.15 -18.16 -17.46
N CYS A 18 -8.88 -17.95 -16.37
CA CYS A 18 -9.12 -18.95 -15.34
C CYS A 18 -10.62 -19.03 -15.04
N GLY A 19 -11.26 -20.03 -15.66
CA GLY A 19 -12.52 -20.58 -15.20
C GLY A 19 -12.26 -21.82 -14.36
N ALA A 20 -12.92 -21.91 -13.20
CA ALA A 20 -13.23 -23.09 -12.38
C ALA A 20 -13.71 -22.53 -11.02
N GLY A 21 -14.73 -23.01 -10.35
CA GLY A 21 -15.53 -24.21 -10.50
C GLY A 21 -16.72 -24.12 -9.54
N ARG A 22 -17.60 -25.09 -9.69
CA ARG A 22 -18.92 -25.21 -9.07
C ARG A 22 -18.79 -25.47 -7.56
N GLY A 23 -19.59 -24.77 -6.76
CA GLY A 23 -19.79 -25.06 -5.33
C GLY A 23 -21.27 -25.26 -5.04
N ALA A 24 -21.69 -26.52 -4.93
CA ALA A 24 -23.05 -26.91 -4.59
C ALA A 24 -23.39 -26.51 -3.15
N ALA A 25 -24.49 -25.78 -2.98
CA ALA A 25 -25.05 -25.45 -1.68
C ALA A 25 -25.85 -26.65 -1.14
N LEU A 26 -25.25 -27.44 -0.23
CA LEU A 26 -25.97 -28.44 0.54
C LEU A 26 -26.51 -27.79 1.81
N ARG A 27 -27.82 -27.50 1.83
CA ARG A 27 -28.55 -27.12 3.04
C ARG A 27 -28.82 -28.36 3.88
N LEU A 28 -28.20 -28.44 5.05
CA LEU A 28 -28.66 -29.31 6.13
C LEU A 28 -29.36 -28.44 7.19
N ARG A 29 -30.69 -28.55 7.26
CA ARG A 29 -31.47 -28.30 8.48
C ARG A 29 -31.05 -29.40 9.46
N GLY A 30 -30.63 -29.11 10.69
CA GLY A 30 -31.35 -28.39 11.73
C GLY A 30 -32.03 -29.41 12.64
N LEU A 31 -31.62 -29.44 13.92
CA LEU A 31 -32.16 -30.12 15.13
C LEU A 31 -30.92 -30.56 15.96
N GLY A 32 -30.68 -30.24 17.22
CA GLY A 32 -31.40 -29.50 18.25
C GLY A 32 -30.82 -29.91 19.63
N LEU A 33 -30.68 -28.93 20.52
CA LEU A 33 -30.61 -29.00 21.99
C LEU A 33 -29.37 -29.51 22.76
N GLY A 34 -29.07 -28.73 23.81
CA GLY A 34 -28.24 -29.07 24.99
C GLY A 34 -26.94 -28.24 25.03
N ALA A 35 -26.50 -27.59 26.10
CA ALA A 35 -26.99 -27.45 27.46
C ALA A 35 -26.28 -26.21 28.08
N ARG A 36 -26.71 -25.85 29.28
CA ARG A 36 -26.31 -24.66 30.06
C ARG A 36 -24.83 -24.64 30.49
N GLY A 37 -24.29 -23.44 30.59
CA GLY A 37 -23.05 -23.04 31.29
C GLY A 37 -22.59 -21.72 30.69
N GLY A 38 -22.60 -20.57 31.35
CA GLY A 38 -22.18 -20.32 32.73
C GLY A 38 -20.73 -19.84 32.74
N GLY A 39 -20.45 -18.70 32.10
CA GLY A 39 -19.15 -18.05 32.10
C GLY A 39 -19.25 -16.69 31.43
N ALA A 40 -19.19 -15.62 32.22
CA ALA A 40 -19.06 -14.26 31.72
C ALA A 40 -17.64 -14.08 31.17
N GLU A 41 -17.39 -14.65 29.99
CA GLU A 41 -16.27 -14.27 29.15
C GLU A 41 -16.63 -12.90 28.58
N ALA A 42 -15.93 -11.86 29.05
CA ALA A 42 -16.01 -10.53 28.48
C ALA A 42 -15.88 -10.68 26.97
N ALA A 43 -16.99 -10.45 26.26
CA ALA A 43 -17.07 -10.61 24.83
C ALA A 43 -15.96 -9.76 24.21
N ARG A 44 -14.87 -10.42 23.80
CA ARG A 44 -13.93 -9.83 22.86
C ARG A 44 -14.79 -9.37 21.69
N PRO A 45 -14.80 -8.09 21.33
CA PRO A 45 -15.61 -7.63 20.22
C PRO A 45 -15.25 -8.50 19.03
N ALA A 46 -16.25 -9.19 18.48
CA ALA A 46 -16.11 -10.02 17.30
C ALA A 46 -15.36 -9.18 16.27
N GLY A 47 -14.14 -9.59 15.94
CA GLY A 47 -13.25 -8.84 15.07
C GLY A 47 -14.03 -8.40 13.85
N THR A 48 -14.19 -7.08 13.70
CA THR A 48 -14.84 -6.53 12.53
C THR A 48 -14.02 -7.01 11.34
N ARG A 49 -14.54 -7.97 10.59
CA ARG A 49 -14.07 -8.18 9.22
C ARG A 49 -14.31 -6.84 8.54
N HIS A 50 -13.27 -6.02 8.38
CA HIS A 50 -13.37 -4.83 7.57
C HIS A 50 -13.85 -5.31 6.20
N ALA A 51 -15.07 -4.92 5.81
CA ALA A 51 -15.54 -5.13 4.46
C ALA A 51 -14.48 -4.48 3.54
N GLY A 52 -13.68 -5.32 2.89
CA GLY A 52 -12.26 -5.06 2.58
C GLY A 52 -11.94 -3.97 1.56
N GLY A 53 -12.87 -3.08 1.23
CA GLY A 53 -12.66 -1.98 0.28
C GLY A 53 -12.99 -0.59 0.82
N ALA A 54 -13.65 -0.45 1.97
CA ALA A 54 -14.19 0.86 2.39
C ALA A 54 -13.18 1.74 3.16
N VAL A 55 -12.06 1.17 3.63
CA VAL A 55 -11.13 1.87 4.53
C VAL A 55 -10.47 3.09 3.86
N VAL A 56 -10.01 2.95 2.62
CA VAL A 56 -9.33 4.04 1.91
C VAL A 56 -10.31 5.17 1.55
N PRO A 57 -11.47 4.93 0.90
CA PRO A 57 -12.44 5.99 0.65
C PRO A 57 -12.93 6.70 1.92
N ALA A 58 -13.16 5.96 3.01
CA ALA A 58 -13.56 6.55 4.28
C ALA A 58 -12.45 7.45 4.87
N ALA A 59 -11.20 7.01 4.84
CA ALA A 59 -10.06 7.81 5.32
C ALA A 59 -9.88 9.09 4.50
N LEU A 60 -10.01 9.02 3.16
CA LEU A 60 -9.95 10.20 2.30
C LEU A 60 -11.07 11.20 2.62
N ALA A 61 -12.30 10.71 2.85
CA ALA A 61 -13.43 11.56 3.21
C ALA A 61 -13.25 12.24 4.58
N LEU A 62 -12.72 11.51 5.57
CA LEU A 62 -12.51 12.04 6.92
C LEU A 62 -11.38 13.08 6.99
N THR A 63 -10.33 12.89 6.21
CA THR A 63 -9.12 13.74 6.26
C THR A 63 -9.14 14.88 5.24
N GLY A 64 -9.98 14.79 4.21
CA GLY A 64 -9.91 15.66 3.04
C GLY A 64 -8.63 15.43 2.20
N ALA A 65 -7.88 14.36 2.46
CA ALA A 65 -6.66 14.04 1.74
C ALA A 65 -6.92 13.72 0.28
N ARG A 66 -5.91 13.96 -0.55
CA ARG A 66 -5.93 13.64 -1.98
C ARG A 66 -4.93 12.55 -2.29
N LEU A 67 -5.32 11.62 -3.17
CA LEU A 67 -4.41 10.59 -3.64
C LEU A 67 -3.34 11.22 -4.55
N ALA A 68 -2.08 10.92 -4.26
CA ALA A 68 -0.98 11.17 -5.18
C ALA A 68 -0.86 10.00 -6.16
N THR A 69 -0.87 10.30 -7.45
CA THR A 69 -0.62 9.30 -8.49
C THR A 69 0.88 9.09 -8.68
N VAL A 70 1.27 7.86 -9.00
CA VAL A 70 2.64 7.52 -9.43
C VAL A 70 2.79 7.99 -10.89
N SER A 71 3.42 9.15 -11.06
CA SER A 71 3.79 9.67 -12.38
C SER A 71 5.13 9.09 -12.84
N VAL A 72 5.48 9.30 -14.11
CA VAL A 72 6.81 8.93 -14.64
C VAL A 72 7.93 9.61 -13.84
N ALA A 73 7.75 10.87 -13.44
CA ALA A 73 8.74 11.58 -12.62
C ALA A 73 8.90 10.93 -11.23
N VAL A 74 7.79 10.52 -10.60
CA VAL A 74 7.82 9.81 -9.31
C VAL A 74 8.47 8.45 -9.46
N ALA A 75 8.16 7.70 -10.52
CA ALA A 75 8.75 6.39 -10.77
C ALA A 75 10.27 6.48 -11.04
N ALA A 76 10.70 7.48 -11.82
CA ALA A 76 12.11 7.73 -12.08
C ALA A 76 12.85 8.09 -10.79
N GLU A 77 12.31 9.01 -9.99
CA GLU A 77 12.89 9.38 -8.70
C GLU A 77 12.95 8.19 -7.73
N ALA A 78 11.88 7.39 -7.65
CA ALA A 78 11.83 6.22 -6.76
C ALA A 78 12.92 5.20 -7.05
N SER A 79 13.38 5.07 -8.31
CA SER A 79 14.50 4.20 -8.66
C SER A 79 15.86 4.71 -8.19
N ALA A 80 15.98 6.02 -7.92
CA ALA A 80 17.19 6.65 -7.40
C ALA A 80 17.23 6.71 -5.86
N VAL A 81 16.08 6.68 -5.18
CA VAL A 81 15.98 6.74 -3.70
C VAL A 81 16.87 5.72 -2.97
N PRO A 82 17.01 4.44 -3.41
CA PRO A 82 17.87 3.48 -2.71
C PRO A 82 19.33 3.91 -2.58
N ALA A 83 19.83 4.78 -3.47
CA ALA A 83 21.20 5.30 -3.39
C ALA A 83 21.43 6.21 -2.17
N VAL A 84 20.37 6.81 -1.62
CA VAL A 84 20.44 7.72 -0.46
C VAL A 84 19.76 7.15 0.79
N TYR A 85 18.65 6.42 0.62
CA TYR A 85 17.87 5.83 1.72
C TYR A 85 18.36 4.43 2.12
N GLY A 86 19.18 3.81 1.26
CA GLY A 86 19.67 2.45 1.42
C GLY A 86 18.62 1.39 1.06
N SER A 87 18.84 0.16 1.52
CA SER A 87 17.90 -0.94 1.34
C SER A 87 16.66 -0.72 2.24
N GLY A 88 15.53 -0.40 1.61
CA GLY A 88 14.22 -0.21 2.25
C GLY A 88 13.11 -0.89 1.46
N ASP A 89 11.86 -0.79 1.93
CA ASP A 89 10.70 -1.30 1.20
C ASP A 89 10.47 -0.45 -0.07
N PRO A 90 10.04 -1.04 -1.21
CA PRO A 90 9.71 -0.27 -2.40
C PRO A 90 8.66 0.83 -2.15
N GLY A 91 7.73 0.62 -1.22
CA GLY A 91 6.73 1.60 -0.80
C GLY A 91 7.35 2.87 -0.22
N ASP A 92 8.35 2.75 0.64
CA ASP A 92 9.08 3.90 1.18
C ASP A 92 9.72 4.73 0.06
N CYS A 93 10.31 4.05 -0.93
CA CYS A 93 10.93 4.70 -2.07
C CYS A 93 9.91 5.55 -2.84
N PHE A 94 8.68 5.05 -3.03
CA PHE A 94 7.61 5.81 -3.66
C PHE A 94 7.10 6.97 -2.81
N ILE A 95 7.04 6.82 -1.48
CA ILE A 95 6.64 7.92 -0.57
C ILE A 95 7.67 9.04 -0.64
N ILE A 96 8.96 8.72 -0.48
CA ILE A 96 10.08 9.67 -0.54
C ILE A 96 10.12 10.37 -1.90
N ALA A 97 10.05 9.60 -2.98
CA ALA A 97 10.04 10.15 -4.33
C ALA A 97 8.86 11.08 -4.60
N THR A 98 7.66 10.70 -4.14
CA THR A 98 6.46 11.53 -4.28
C THR A 98 6.61 12.85 -3.53
N ALA A 99 7.11 12.80 -2.29
CA ALA A 99 7.37 13.97 -1.47
C ALA A 99 8.37 14.92 -2.14
N ARG A 100 9.49 14.38 -2.64
CA ARG A 100 10.53 15.16 -3.32
C ARG A 100 10.04 15.81 -4.60
N VAL A 101 9.40 15.03 -5.49
CA VAL A 101 8.90 15.53 -6.78
C VAL A 101 7.82 16.60 -6.57
N ARG A 102 6.96 16.43 -5.56
CA ARG A 102 5.87 17.38 -5.26
C ARG A 102 6.26 18.49 -4.30
N ARG A 103 7.48 18.46 -3.74
CA ARG A 103 7.99 19.39 -2.71
C ARG A 103 7.05 19.46 -1.50
N LEU A 104 6.72 18.31 -0.95
CA LEU A 104 5.85 18.16 0.21
C LEU A 104 6.63 17.53 1.36
N PRO A 105 6.39 17.95 2.62
CA PRO A 105 6.93 17.24 3.77
C PRO A 105 6.25 15.88 3.95
N VAL A 106 6.97 14.89 4.47
CA VAL A 106 6.41 13.60 4.87
C VAL A 106 6.10 13.61 6.36
N VAL A 107 4.85 13.37 6.72
CA VAL A 107 4.46 13.13 8.12
C VAL A 107 4.66 11.64 8.43
N THR A 108 5.59 11.30 9.33
CA THR A 108 5.95 9.90 9.59
C THR A 108 6.53 9.67 10.98
N ARG A 109 6.36 8.45 11.49
CA ARG A 109 7.06 7.90 12.67
C ARG A 109 8.26 7.02 12.30
N ASP A 110 8.53 6.85 11.02
CA ASP A 110 9.62 6.00 10.56
C ASP A 110 10.97 6.66 10.86
N GLY A 111 11.74 6.01 11.74
CA GLY A 111 13.04 6.54 12.18
C GLY A 111 14.07 6.64 11.05
N ARG A 112 13.98 5.85 9.98
CA ARG A 112 14.90 5.93 8.84
C ARG A 112 14.56 7.13 7.96
N MET A 113 13.28 7.39 7.73
CA MET A 113 12.86 8.59 7.01
C MET A 113 13.20 9.87 7.78
N LEU A 114 13.00 9.87 9.10
CA LEU A 114 13.41 10.98 9.97
C LEU A 114 14.94 11.17 9.94
N ALA A 115 15.72 10.08 10.00
CA ALA A 115 17.18 10.15 9.89
C ALA A 115 17.63 10.66 8.51
N LEU A 116 16.95 10.29 7.42
CA LEU A 116 17.22 10.82 6.08
C LEU A 116 16.93 12.33 6.01
N ALA A 117 15.83 12.80 6.60
CA ALA A 117 15.50 14.22 6.62
C ALA A 117 16.53 15.05 7.39
N VAL A 118 17.11 14.49 8.46
CA VAL A 118 18.20 15.13 9.22
C VAL A 118 19.51 15.13 8.42
N SER A 119 19.85 14.02 7.76
CA SER A 119 21.13 13.88 7.05
C SER A 119 21.15 14.55 5.67
N ALA A 120 19.98 14.71 5.03
CA ALA A 120 19.81 15.30 3.72
C ALA A 120 18.56 16.22 3.67
N PRO A 121 18.59 17.39 4.35
CA PRO A 121 17.43 18.28 4.48
C PRO A 121 16.96 18.86 3.14
N ASP A 122 17.86 19.02 2.16
CA ASP A 122 17.52 19.45 0.81
C ASP A 122 16.87 18.33 -0.05
N TYR A 123 16.93 17.08 0.44
CA TYR A 123 16.40 15.92 -0.27
C TYR A 123 15.00 15.53 0.23
N LEU A 124 14.80 15.50 1.55
CA LEU A 124 13.54 15.13 2.19
C LEU A 124 13.28 16.02 3.40
N GLU A 125 12.10 16.61 3.46
CA GLU A 125 11.56 17.24 4.66
C GLU A 125 10.59 16.26 5.34
N ALA A 126 10.70 16.11 6.67
CA ALA A 126 9.82 15.24 7.44
C ALA A 126 9.33 15.90 8.73
N VAL A 127 8.11 15.55 9.11
CA VAL A 127 7.46 15.95 10.37
C VAL A 127 7.13 14.69 11.16
N GLU A 128 7.65 14.59 12.38
CA GLU A 128 7.36 13.48 13.28
C GLU A 128 5.92 13.55 13.82
N CYS A 129 5.24 12.41 13.95
CA CYS A 129 3.84 12.31 14.41
C CYS A 129 3.56 11.21 15.42
#